data_AF-A0A6L6WLD9-F1
#
_entry.id   AF-A0A6L6WLD9-F1
#
_cell.length_a   1.000
_cell.length_b   1.000
_cell.length_c   1.000
_cell.angle_alpha   90.00
_cell.angle_beta   90.00
_cell.angle_gamma   90.00
#
_symmetry.space_group_name_H-M   'P 1'
#
loop_
_entity.id
_entity.type
_entity.pdbx_description
1 polymer ?
#
loop_
_entity_poly.entity_id
_entity_poly.type
_entity_poly.pdbx_seq_one_letter_code
_entity_poly.pdbx_strand_id
1 'polypeptide(L)'
;MKILKLLILAVAVMAAGNSAHAQSYPNYQEVFVNDYVGILSTEETQRLRSKLQTLRAVHDIEFTTVTINRMSDYGHSGPIEPFATGLFNHWGVGNVVRDDGVMLLVARYDRKMRIEVGSGYGTSKNAAMAEIIQDVILPEFRKDNYAAGILKGVDEVINELTGAYPNESDSNALGRAWKKLERFAERNVIAVLVAISGVGLFLVSAGRWWFRNRPRYCPVDRNKMIRLTEQLEDAHLDDGQQTEERLKSKDYDVWDCPNCNHVTIEGYRGWFSRMGGCRSCGYKTLQGDTTILIHATTSSTGLKRIDYHCHHCADKYSATKTIPKKSSSSSSSSSFGGGSSSGGGASGSW
;
A
#
# COMPACT_ATOMS: atom_id res chain seq x y z
N MET A 1 47.08 -12.47 60.86
CA MET A 1 47.06 -13.68 60.00
C MET A 1 45.66 -14.20 59.62
N LYS A 2 44.65 -14.17 60.51
CA LYS A 2 43.28 -14.65 60.17
C LYS A 2 42.54 -13.77 59.14
N ILE A 3 42.68 -12.45 59.23
CA ILE A 3 42.02 -11.49 58.31
C ILE A 3 42.60 -11.58 56.90
N LEU A 4 43.91 -11.81 56.76
CA LEU A 4 44.56 -11.99 55.45
C LEU A 4 44.10 -13.28 54.75
N LYS A 5 43.89 -14.37 55.49
CA LYS A 5 43.33 -15.63 54.94
C LYS A 5 41.87 -15.48 54.50
N LEU A 6 41.07 -14.70 55.21
CA LEU A 6 39.68 -14.40 54.84
C LEU A 6 39.56 -13.53 53.57
N LEU A 7 40.46 -12.55 53.42
CA LEU A 7 40.53 -11.73 52.20
C LEU A 7 40.97 -12.54 50.97
N ILE A 8 41.95 -13.43 51.13
CA ILE A 8 42.39 -14.32 50.03
C ILE A 8 41.29 -15.30 49.62
N LEU A 9 40.52 -15.82 50.59
CA LEU A 9 39.39 -16.72 50.30
C LEU A 9 38.23 -15.98 49.60
N ALA A 10 37.92 -14.75 50.01
CA ALA A 10 36.88 -13.93 49.38
C ALA A 10 37.22 -13.54 47.93
N VAL A 11 38.50 -13.24 47.65
CA VAL A 11 38.98 -12.98 46.28
C VAL A 11 38.96 -14.25 45.42
N ALA A 12 39.31 -15.41 45.99
CA ALA A 12 39.25 -16.69 45.28
C ALA A 12 37.80 -17.12 44.94
N VAL A 13 36.82 -16.81 45.80
CA VAL A 13 35.39 -17.10 45.56
C VAL A 13 34.79 -16.14 44.52
N MET A 14 35.24 -14.87 44.48
CA MET A 14 34.83 -13.91 43.44
C MET A 14 35.43 -14.24 42.05
N ALA A 15 36.60 -14.90 42.00
CA ALA A 15 37.23 -15.33 40.77
C ALA A 15 36.61 -16.60 40.15
N ALA A 16 35.83 -17.37 40.91
CA ALA A 16 35.23 -18.64 40.46
C ALA A 16 33.90 -18.48 39.71
N GLY A 17 33.38 -17.26 39.53
CA GLY A 17 32.02 -17.01 39.02
C GLY A 17 31.88 -16.69 37.53
N ASN A 18 32.96 -16.55 36.76
CA ASN A 18 32.88 -16.18 35.35
C ASN A 18 33.30 -17.34 34.44
N SER A 19 32.47 -18.37 34.36
CA SER A 19 32.48 -19.24 33.18
C SER A 19 31.93 -18.41 32.02
N ALA A 20 32.81 -17.74 31.28
CA ALA A 20 32.47 -17.21 29.97
C ALA A 20 32.13 -18.42 29.08
N HIS A 21 30.85 -18.77 28.99
CA HIS A 21 30.38 -19.70 27.98
C HIS A 21 30.62 -19.05 26.63
N ALA A 22 31.58 -19.56 25.88
CA ALA A 22 31.79 -19.14 24.50
C ALA A 22 30.49 -19.40 23.74
N GLN A 23 29.98 -18.37 23.07
CA GLN A 23 28.86 -18.48 22.15
C GLN A 23 29.16 -19.62 21.17
N SER A 24 28.29 -20.63 21.15
CA SER A 24 28.44 -21.75 20.24
C SER A 24 27.64 -21.48 18.95
N TYR A 25 27.91 -22.25 17.91
CA TYR A 25 27.16 -22.23 16.67
C TYR A 25 26.83 -23.66 16.24
N PRO A 26 25.75 -23.87 15.47
CA PRO A 26 25.53 -25.16 14.84
C PRO A 26 26.73 -25.57 13.97
N ASN A 27 27.07 -26.86 14.00
CA ASN A 27 28.07 -27.42 13.08
C ASN A 27 27.42 -27.59 11.71
N TYR A 28 27.97 -26.98 10.66
CA TYR A 28 27.43 -27.11 9.31
C TYR A 28 27.32 -28.60 8.90
N GLN A 29 26.17 -29.01 8.35
CA GLN A 29 25.94 -30.35 7.81
C GLN A 29 26.37 -30.41 6.34
N GLU A 30 26.07 -29.35 5.60
CA GLU A 30 26.44 -29.17 4.20
C GLU A 30 26.53 -27.68 3.86
N VAL A 31 26.98 -27.36 2.65
CA VAL A 31 27.19 -25.98 2.20
C VAL A 31 25.87 -25.23 1.98
N PHE A 32 24.83 -25.88 1.45
CA PHE A 32 23.67 -25.18 0.90
C PHE A 32 22.43 -25.17 1.81
N VAL A 33 22.07 -26.32 2.40
CA VAL A 33 20.82 -26.46 3.16
C VAL A 33 21.09 -27.10 4.52
N ASN A 34 20.90 -26.34 5.60
CA ASN A 34 21.12 -26.78 6.96
C ASN A 34 19.81 -26.68 7.76
N ASP A 35 18.96 -27.71 7.63
CA ASP A 35 17.65 -27.76 8.28
C ASP A 35 17.67 -28.57 9.59
N TYR A 36 17.97 -27.92 10.72
CA TYR A 36 18.02 -28.60 12.03
C TYR A 36 16.63 -28.81 12.66
N VAL A 37 15.58 -28.27 12.05
CA VAL A 37 14.21 -28.28 12.59
C VAL A 37 13.32 -29.27 11.85
N GLY A 38 13.70 -29.69 10.64
CA GLY A 38 12.86 -30.50 9.76
C GLY A 38 11.67 -29.72 9.24
N ILE A 39 11.87 -28.45 8.89
CA ILE A 39 10.83 -27.60 8.29
C ILE A 39 10.59 -27.96 6.83
N LEU A 40 11.63 -28.42 6.12
CA LEU A 40 11.59 -28.77 4.71
C LEU A 40 11.42 -30.28 4.54
N SER A 41 10.56 -30.68 3.61
CA SER A 41 10.50 -32.09 3.19
C SER A 41 11.81 -32.49 2.50
N THR A 42 12.03 -33.80 2.33
CA THR A 42 13.18 -34.33 1.58
C THR A 42 13.20 -33.80 0.14
N GLU A 43 12.03 -33.72 -0.50
CA GLU A 43 11.87 -33.21 -1.87
C GLU A 43 12.15 -31.71 -1.94
N GLU A 44 11.64 -30.93 -0.98
CA GLU A 44 11.86 -29.49 -0.90
C GLU A 44 13.34 -29.17 -0.65
N THR A 45 13.97 -29.90 0.26
CA THR A 45 15.41 -29.82 0.55
C THR A 45 16.21 -30.11 -0.71
N GLN A 46 15.90 -31.18 -1.44
CA GLN A 46 16.60 -31.52 -2.68
C GLN A 46 16.42 -30.44 -3.76
N ARG A 47 15.19 -29.93 -3.94
CA ARG A 47 14.92 -28.85 -4.90
C ARG A 47 15.69 -27.58 -4.54
N LEU A 48 15.68 -27.19 -3.27
CA LEU A 48 16.40 -26.03 -2.77
C LEU A 48 17.90 -26.19 -2.98
N ARG A 49 18.46 -27.35 -2.61
CA ARG A 49 19.86 -27.69 -2.81
C ARG A 49 20.27 -27.59 -4.28
N SER A 50 19.48 -28.15 -5.20
CA SER A 50 19.77 -28.05 -6.63
C SER A 50 19.81 -26.60 -7.12
N LYS A 51 18.89 -25.73 -6.69
CA LYS A 51 18.91 -24.30 -7.05
C LYS A 51 20.18 -23.59 -6.57
N LEU A 52 20.56 -23.83 -5.32
CA LEU A 52 21.73 -23.21 -4.70
C LEU A 52 23.04 -23.72 -5.33
N GLN A 53 23.10 -25.00 -5.70
CA GLN A 53 24.20 -25.57 -6.49
C GLN A 53 24.31 -24.91 -7.87
N THR A 54 23.19 -24.69 -8.56
CA THR A 54 23.18 -23.97 -9.84
C THR A 54 23.64 -22.52 -9.69
N LEU A 55 23.17 -21.82 -8.66
CA LEU A 55 23.62 -20.45 -8.36
C LEU A 55 25.15 -20.41 -8.19
N ARG A 56 25.71 -21.35 -7.42
CA ARG A 56 27.15 -21.44 -7.21
C ARG A 56 27.90 -21.78 -8.50
N ALA A 57 27.40 -22.73 -9.30
CA ALA A 57 28.06 -23.15 -10.53
C ALA A 57 28.06 -22.07 -11.63
N VAL A 58 26.97 -21.29 -11.74
CA VAL A 58 26.78 -20.32 -12.84
C VAL A 58 27.29 -18.93 -12.47
N HIS A 59 27.08 -18.49 -11.22
CA HIS A 59 27.38 -17.13 -10.78
C HIS A 59 28.51 -17.05 -9.76
N ASP A 60 29.06 -18.19 -9.32
CA ASP A 60 30.06 -18.27 -8.26
C ASP A 60 29.61 -17.54 -6.98
N ILE A 61 28.31 -17.57 -6.67
CA ILE A 61 27.72 -17.03 -5.45
C ILE A 61 27.37 -18.17 -4.52
N GLU A 62 27.84 -18.12 -3.27
CA GLU A 62 27.46 -19.07 -2.23
C GLU A 62 26.23 -18.54 -1.48
N PHE A 63 25.17 -19.34 -1.45
CA PHE A 63 23.99 -19.03 -0.66
C PHE A 63 23.60 -20.24 0.18
N THR A 64 23.65 -20.06 1.50
CA THR A 64 23.32 -21.06 2.52
C THR A 64 21.98 -20.76 3.19
N THR A 65 21.19 -21.78 3.43
CA THR A 65 19.94 -21.70 4.22
C THR A 65 20.12 -22.44 5.54
N VAL A 66 19.67 -21.82 6.63
CA VAL A 66 19.82 -22.35 7.99
C VAL A 66 18.52 -22.22 8.75
N THR A 67 18.00 -23.33 9.27
CA THR A 67 16.84 -23.31 10.19
C THR A 67 17.25 -23.89 11.53
N ILE A 68 16.93 -23.17 12.62
CA ILE A 68 17.19 -23.60 13.99
C ILE A 68 15.94 -23.47 14.84
N ASN A 69 15.88 -24.21 15.94
CA ASN A 69 14.77 -24.11 16.89
C ASN A 69 14.79 -22.74 17.58
N ARG A 70 15.86 -22.46 18.34
CA ARG A 70 16.06 -21.19 19.07
C ARG A 70 17.54 -20.80 19.06
N MET A 71 17.82 -19.49 19.12
CA MET A 71 19.18 -18.97 19.30
C MET A 71 19.73 -19.26 20.70
N SER A 72 18.85 -19.39 21.70
CA SER A 72 19.22 -19.71 23.09
C SER A 72 19.86 -21.09 23.23
N ASP A 73 19.56 -22.02 22.32
CA ASP A 73 20.16 -23.37 22.29
C ASP A 73 21.68 -23.28 22.05
N TYR A 74 22.13 -22.16 21.51
CA TYR A 74 23.53 -21.87 21.20
C TYR A 74 24.17 -20.86 22.17
N GLY A 75 23.45 -20.44 23.22
CA GLY A 75 23.93 -19.47 24.19
C GLY A 75 23.61 -18.00 23.86
N HIS A 76 22.83 -17.74 22.81
CA HIS A 76 22.52 -16.37 22.39
C HIS A 76 21.11 -15.94 22.79
N SER A 77 20.97 -14.70 23.25
CA SER A 77 19.68 -14.08 23.50
C SER A 77 19.67 -12.65 22.96
N GLY A 78 18.48 -12.15 22.57
CA GLY A 78 18.32 -10.79 22.05
C GLY A 78 18.12 -10.72 20.53
N PRO A 79 18.63 -9.68 19.85
CA PRO A 79 18.47 -9.49 18.40
C PRO A 79 19.12 -10.63 17.60
N ILE A 80 18.56 -10.95 16.43
CA ILE A 80 19.05 -12.05 15.57
C ILE A 80 20.30 -11.65 14.79
N GLU A 81 20.48 -10.36 14.55
CA GLU A 81 21.55 -9.74 13.79
C GLU A 81 22.96 -10.17 14.25
N PRO A 82 23.36 -9.97 15.52
CA PRO A 82 24.68 -10.39 15.99
C PRO A 82 24.90 -11.91 15.88
N PHE A 83 23.83 -12.70 16.06
CA PHE A 83 23.91 -14.16 15.94
C PHE A 83 24.10 -14.59 14.48
N ALA A 84 23.33 -14.01 13.56
CA ALA A 84 23.42 -14.31 12.14
C ALA A 84 24.78 -13.88 11.56
N THR A 85 25.24 -12.67 11.84
CA THR A 85 26.56 -12.20 11.40
C THR A 85 27.68 -13.05 11.99
N GLY A 86 27.57 -13.41 13.27
CA GLY A 86 28.55 -14.28 13.91
C GLY A 86 28.59 -15.69 13.30
N LEU A 87 27.43 -16.28 13.03
CA LEU A 87 27.30 -17.57 12.36
C LEU A 87 27.86 -17.53 10.93
N PHE A 88 27.51 -16.49 10.16
CA PHE A 88 27.97 -16.28 8.79
C PHE A 88 29.50 -16.25 8.72
N ASN A 89 30.13 -15.48 9.62
CA ASN A 89 31.59 -15.38 9.71
C ASN A 89 32.22 -16.67 10.23
N HIS A 90 31.59 -17.33 11.21
CA HIS A 90 32.09 -18.59 11.77
C HIS A 90 32.11 -19.71 10.72
N TRP A 91 31.09 -19.77 9.87
CA TRP A 91 31.02 -20.73 8.75
C TRP A 91 31.84 -20.30 7.54
N GLY A 92 32.26 -19.03 7.46
CA GLY A 92 33.00 -18.51 6.32
C GLY A 92 32.18 -18.52 5.04
N VAL A 93 30.91 -18.14 5.11
CA VAL A 93 29.98 -18.21 3.98
C VAL A 93 30.42 -17.24 2.87
N GLY A 94 30.67 -17.76 1.67
CA GLY A 94 31.08 -16.98 0.51
C GLY A 94 32.56 -17.04 0.16
N ASN A 95 32.93 -16.30 -0.88
CA ASN A 95 34.32 -16.26 -1.34
C ASN A 95 35.17 -15.32 -0.47
N VAL A 96 36.32 -15.79 0.01
CA VAL A 96 37.24 -15.05 0.90
C VAL A 96 37.81 -13.74 0.33
N VAL A 97 37.75 -13.53 -0.99
CA VAL A 97 38.23 -12.31 -1.65
C VAL A 97 37.08 -11.39 -2.02
N ARG A 98 35.97 -11.96 -2.51
CA ARG A 98 34.81 -11.19 -3.01
C ARG A 98 33.81 -10.85 -1.92
N ASP A 99 33.80 -11.59 -0.80
CA ASP A 99 32.83 -11.50 0.29
C ASP A 99 31.38 -11.43 -0.19
N ASP A 100 31.01 -12.31 -1.10
CA ASP A 100 29.74 -12.28 -1.82
C ASP A 100 28.79 -13.43 -1.44
N GLY A 101 29.03 -14.02 -0.27
CA GLY A 101 28.16 -15.04 0.33
C GLY A 101 26.82 -14.46 0.80
N VAL A 102 25.81 -15.32 0.88
CA VAL A 102 24.47 -15.00 1.39
C VAL A 102 24.01 -16.09 2.34
N MET A 103 23.33 -15.72 3.42
CA MET A 103 22.73 -16.67 4.34
C MET A 103 21.30 -16.26 4.71
N LEU A 104 20.36 -17.20 4.57
CA LEU A 104 19.02 -17.06 5.13
C LEU A 104 18.94 -17.89 6.41
N LEU A 105 18.87 -17.22 7.55
CA LEU A 105 18.70 -17.83 8.87
C LEU A 105 17.25 -17.68 9.35
N VAL A 106 16.67 -18.77 9.82
CA VAL A 106 15.32 -18.82 10.43
C VAL A 106 15.41 -19.47 11.81
N ALA A 107 15.10 -18.70 12.86
CA ALA A 107 14.94 -19.19 14.22
C ALA A 107 13.44 -19.36 14.53
N ARG A 108 12.94 -20.60 14.38
CA ARG A 108 11.49 -20.90 14.33
C ARG A 108 10.75 -20.42 15.57
N TYR A 109 11.21 -20.82 16.76
CA TYR A 109 10.50 -20.52 18.01
C TYR A 109 10.80 -19.14 18.57
N ASP A 110 11.86 -18.49 18.08
CA ASP A 110 12.11 -17.07 18.37
C ASP A 110 11.29 -16.15 17.46
N ARG A 111 10.63 -16.72 16.44
CA ARG A 111 9.92 -16.03 15.37
C ARG A 111 10.74 -14.91 14.75
N LYS A 112 12.02 -15.20 14.49
CA LYS A 112 13.00 -14.29 13.91
C LYS A 112 13.65 -14.91 12.68
N MET A 113 13.87 -14.09 11.67
CA MET A 113 14.60 -14.47 10.47
C MET A 113 15.51 -13.33 10.03
N ARG A 114 16.56 -13.70 9.30
CA ARG A 114 17.53 -12.76 8.77
C ARG A 114 18.10 -13.25 7.46
N ILE A 115 18.22 -12.33 6.50
CA ILE A 115 19.06 -12.51 5.32
C ILE A 115 20.35 -11.73 5.59
N GLU A 116 21.44 -12.45 5.80
CA GLU A 116 22.80 -11.91 5.86
C GLU A 116 23.40 -11.91 4.46
N VAL A 117 24.07 -10.83 4.08
CA VAL A 117 24.84 -10.73 2.84
C VAL A 117 26.26 -10.31 3.18
N GLY A 118 27.25 -10.86 2.46
CA GLY A 118 28.64 -10.54 2.67
C GLY A 118 28.99 -9.10 2.33
N SER A 119 30.14 -8.64 2.83
CA SER A 119 30.64 -7.27 2.70
C SER A 119 30.80 -6.81 1.25
N GLY A 120 30.99 -7.73 0.30
CA GLY A 120 31.10 -7.44 -1.13
C GLY A 120 29.88 -6.72 -1.72
N TYR A 121 28.70 -6.89 -1.11
CA TYR A 121 27.48 -6.19 -1.50
C TYR A 121 27.31 -4.81 -0.83
N GLY A 122 28.09 -4.52 0.22
CA GLY A 122 27.93 -3.34 1.07
C GLY A 122 26.50 -3.18 1.58
N THR A 123 26.00 -1.95 1.65
CA THR A 123 24.62 -1.66 2.06
C THR A 123 23.63 -1.66 0.90
N SER A 124 24.09 -1.91 -0.34
CA SER A 124 23.27 -1.77 -1.55
C SER A 124 22.09 -2.74 -1.58
N LYS A 125 22.25 -3.91 -0.96
CA LYS A 125 21.23 -4.97 -0.93
C LYS A 125 20.32 -4.92 0.30
N ASN A 126 20.60 -4.09 1.31
CA ASN A 126 19.82 -4.07 2.56
C ASN A 126 18.33 -3.81 2.32
N ALA A 127 18.02 -2.79 1.50
CA ALA A 127 16.63 -2.44 1.19
C ALA A 127 15.91 -3.56 0.42
N ALA A 128 16.59 -4.16 -0.57
CA ALA A 128 16.03 -5.26 -1.34
C ALA A 128 15.78 -6.50 -0.45
N MET A 129 16.74 -6.88 0.40
CA MET A 129 16.56 -8.01 1.32
C MET A 129 15.43 -7.75 2.34
N ALA A 130 15.28 -6.50 2.79
CA ALA A 130 14.17 -6.11 3.66
C ALA A 130 12.81 -6.23 2.94
N GLU A 131 12.74 -5.80 1.69
CA GLU A 131 11.54 -5.96 0.85
C GLU A 131 11.20 -7.43 0.64
N ILE A 132 12.19 -8.29 0.36
CA ILE A 132 12.00 -9.74 0.21
C ILE A 132 11.44 -10.34 1.51
N ILE A 133 12.02 -10.01 2.67
CA ILE A 133 11.51 -10.49 3.95
C ILE A 133 10.07 -10.05 4.16
N GLN A 134 9.76 -8.77 3.96
CA GLN A 134 8.46 -8.19 4.26
C GLN A 134 7.35 -8.66 3.31
N ASP A 135 7.64 -8.71 2.01
CA ASP A 135 6.64 -8.93 0.97
C ASP A 135 6.56 -10.39 0.52
N VAL A 136 7.61 -11.20 0.72
CA VAL A 136 7.66 -12.60 0.25
C VAL A 136 7.66 -13.60 1.40
N ILE A 137 8.57 -13.46 2.37
CA ILE A 137 8.76 -14.48 3.40
C ILE A 137 7.74 -14.34 4.53
N LEU A 138 7.59 -13.13 5.07
CA LEU A 138 6.75 -12.83 6.23
C LEU A 138 5.26 -13.20 6.03
N PRO A 139 4.63 -12.97 4.86
CA PRO A 139 3.25 -13.37 4.65
C PRO A 139 3.01 -14.88 4.73
N GLU A 140 3.98 -15.69 4.29
CA GLU A 140 3.90 -17.15 4.40
C GLU A 140 4.12 -17.61 5.85
N PHE A 141 5.09 -17.01 6.54
CA PHE A 141 5.38 -17.34 7.94
C PHE A 141 4.21 -17.00 8.88
N ARG A 142 3.45 -15.94 8.59
CA ARG A 142 2.21 -15.60 9.31
C ARG A 142 1.10 -16.65 9.14
N LYS A 143 1.20 -17.50 8.14
CA LYS A 143 0.28 -18.62 7.86
C LYS A 143 0.86 -19.97 8.31
N ASP A 144 1.96 -19.95 9.06
CA ASP A 144 2.75 -21.14 9.43
C ASP A 144 3.30 -21.94 8.24
N ASN A 145 3.32 -21.35 7.04
CA ASN A 145 3.85 -21.94 5.81
C ASN A 145 5.35 -21.69 5.65
N TYR A 146 6.15 -22.18 6.61
CA TYR A 146 7.59 -21.91 6.66
C TYR A 146 8.37 -22.38 5.43
N ALA A 147 8.11 -23.60 4.97
CA ALA A 147 8.77 -24.16 3.78
C ALA A 147 8.53 -23.28 2.54
N ALA A 148 7.28 -22.88 2.32
CA ALA A 148 6.93 -22.00 1.20
C ALA A 148 7.62 -20.64 1.29
N GLY A 149 7.67 -20.03 2.49
CA GLY A 149 8.35 -18.76 2.70
C GLY A 149 9.86 -18.85 2.44
N ILE A 150 10.52 -19.92 2.89
CA ILE A 150 11.96 -20.16 2.63
C ILE A 150 12.21 -20.34 1.14
N LEU A 151 11.46 -21.22 0.47
CA LEU A 151 11.64 -21.52 -0.95
C LEU A 151 11.42 -20.27 -1.84
N LYS A 152 10.34 -19.52 -1.60
CA LYS A 152 10.05 -18.28 -2.34
C LYS A 152 11.07 -17.18 -2.02
N GLY A 153 11.47 -17.06 -0.76
CA GLY A 153 12.49 -16.10 -0.33
C GLY A 153 13.81 -16.34 -1.02
N VAL A 154 14.26 -17.59 -1.10
CA VAL A 154 15.49 -17.97 -1.81
C VAL A 154 15.39 -17.63 -3.30
N ASP A 155 14.26 -17.91 -3.94
CA ASP A 155 14.05 -17.57 -5.35
C ASP A 155 14.14 -16.07 -5.61
N GLU A 156 13.56 -15.24 -4.73
CA GLU A 156 13.60 -13.78 -4.88
C GLU A 156 15.01 -13.21 -4.60
N VAL A 157 15.73 -13.79 -3.63
CA VAL A 157 17.13 -13.41 -3.35
C VAL A 157 18.01 -13.76 -4.55
N ILE A 158 17.87 -14.95 -5.14
CA ILE A 158 18.60 -15.32 -6.35
C ILE A 158 18.31 -14.30 -7.47
N ASN A 159 17.05 -13.99 -7.71
CA ASN A 159 16.65 -13.03 -8.74
C ASN A 159 17.22 -11.62 -8.48
N GLU A 160 17.27 -11.17 -7.23
CA GLU A 160 17.86 -9.87 -6.86
C GLU A 160 19.39 -9.84 -7.08
N LEU A 161 20.07 -10.97 -6.97
CA LEU A 161 21.52 -11.07 -7.14
C LEU A 161 21.92 -11.27 -8.61
N THR A 162 21.15 -12.04 -9.37
CA THR A 162 21.52 -12.47 -10.73
C THR A 162 20.71 -11.77 -11.82
N GLY A 163 19.57 -11.15 -11.46
CA GLY A 163 18.59 -10.61 -12.41
C GLY A 163 17.70 -11.68 -13.07
N ALA A 164 17.79 -12.95 -12.65
CA ALA A 164 17.02 -14.05 -13.21
C ALA A 164 16.52 -15.03 -12.13
N TYR A 165 15.29 -15.53 -12.30
CA TYR A 165 14.76 -16.60 -11.44
C TYR A 165 15.39 -17.94 -11.81
N PRO A 166 15.71 -18.80 -10.82
CA PRO A 166 16.44 -20.05 -11.04
C PRO A 166 15.66 -21.10 -11.87
N ASN A 167 14.36 -20.92 -12.11
CA ASN A 167 13.49 -21.90 -12.78
C ASN A 167 12.50 -21.32 -13.82
N GLU A 168 12.62 -20.06 -14.24
CA GLU A 168 11.61 -19.46 -15.14
C GLU A 168 12.18 -19.20 -16.54
N SER A 169 12.08 -20.20 -17.43
CA SER A 169 11.86 -19.91 -18.86
C SER A 169 10.38 -19.50 -19.01
N ASP A 170 10.11 -18.39 -19.70
CA ASP A 170 8.77 -17.86 -20.03
C ASP A 170 7.98 -17.07 -18.95
N SER A 171 8.56 -15.96 -18.47
CA SER A 171 7.73 -14.78 -18.19
C SER A 171 8.27 -13.57 -18.95
N ASN A 172 7.58 -13.15 -20.03
CA ASN A 172 7.93 -11.94 -20.76
C ASN A 172 7.98 -10.72 -19.81
N ALA A 173 8.86 -9.75 -20.08
CA ALA A 173 9.08 -8.57 -19.24
C ALA A 173 7.79 -7.83 -18.82
N LEU A 174 6.77 -7.87 -19.68
CA LEU A 174 5.45 -7.35 -19.39
C LEU A 174 4.76 -8.10 -18.24
N GLY A 175 4.76 -9.43 -18.23
CA GLY A 175 4.18 -10.22 -17.13
C GLY A 175 4.84 -9.92 -15.78
N ARG A 176 6.15 -9.64 -15.79
CA ARG A 176 6.92 -9.21 -14.61
C ARG A 176 6.48 -7.82 -14.12
N ALA A 177 6.28 -6.88 -15.04
CA ALA A 177 5.77 -5.54 -14.72
C ALA A 177 4.34 -5.59 -14.17
N TRP A 178 3.47 -6.44 -14.74
CA TRP A 178 2.09 -6.62 -14.27
C TRP A 178 2.03 -7.22 -12.86
N LYS A 179 2.82 -8.26 -12.54
CA LYS A 179 2.89 -8.81 -11.17
C LYS A 179 3.44 -7.79 -10.15
N LYS A 180 4.37 -6.91 -10.54
CA LYS A 180 4.84 -5.81 -9.67
C LYS A 180 3.73 -4.76 -9.45
N LEU A 181 3.00 -4.40 -10.51
CA LEU A 181 1.86 -3.49 -10.44
C LEU A 181 0.72 -4.04 -9.58
N GLU A 182 0.43 -5.34 -9.70
CA GLU A 182 -0.61 -6.02 -8.91
C GLU A 182 -0.27 -5.97 -7.42
N ARG A 183 0.96 -6.37 -7.04
CA ARG A 183 1.45 -6.24 -5.66
C ARG A 183 1.43 -4.80 -5.15
N PHE A 184 1.83 -3.83 -5.99
CA PHE A 184 1.78 -2.41 -5.65
C PHE A 184 0.34 -1.92 -5.44
N ALA A 185 -0.59 -2.35 -6.29
CA ALA A 185 -1.99 -1.99 -6.22
C ALA A 185 -2.69 -2.61 -5.00
N GLU A 186 -2.41 -3.88 -4.67
CA GLU A 186 -2.90 -4.52 -3.44
C GLU A 186 -2.39 -3.84 -2.17
N ARG A 187 -1.13 -3.38 -2.17
CA ARG A 187 -0.56 -2.63 -1.04
C ARG A 187 -1.13 -1.21 -0.93
N ASN A 188 -1.52 -0.60 -2.04
CA ASN A 188 -1.94 0.81 -2.12
C ASN A 188 -3.35 0.98 -2.70
N VAL A 189 -4.27 0.06 -2.40
CA VAL A 189 -5.62 0.03 -3.00
C VAL A 189 -6.31 1.39 -2.92
N ILE A 190 -6.24 2.06 -1.76
CA ILE A 190 -6.85 3.38 -1.56
C ILE A 190 -6.22 4.43 -2.49
N ALA A 191 -4.89 4.49 -2.58
CA ALA A 191 -4.20 5.47 -3.42
C ALA A 191 -4.46 5.21 -4.92
N VAL A 192 -4.52 3.94 -5.33
CA VAL A 192 -4.87 3.55 -6.70
C VAL A 192 -6.32 3.92 -7.02
N LEU A 193 -7.27 3.65 -6.12
CA LEU A 193 -8.67 4.05 -6.30
C LEU A 193 -8.83 5.57 -6.39
N VAL A 194 -8.11 6.33 -5.55
CA VAL A 194 -8.08 7.80 -5.61
C VAL A 194 -7.53 8.27 -6.96
N ALA A 195 -6.41 7.71 -7.41
CA ALA A 195 -5.81 8.06 -8.71
C ALA A 195 -6.77 7.78 -9.88
N ILE A 196 -7.40 6.59 -9.91
CA ILE A 196 -8.37 6.22 -10.94
C ILE A 196 -9.59 7.17 -10.91
N SER A 197 -10.09 7.50 -9.72
CA SER A 197 -11.21 8.43 -9.58
C SER A 197 -10.86 9.84 -10.10
N GLY A 198 -9.63 10.30 -9.87
CA GLY A 198 -9.13 11.57 -10.40
C GLY A 198 -9.07 11.58 -11.94
N VAL A 199 -8.56 10.51 -12.55
CA VAL A 199 -8.53 10.36 -14.02
C VAL A 199 -9.95 10.33 -14.59
N GLY A 200 -10.87 9.60 -13.96
CA GLY A 200 -12.28 9.57 -14.36
C GLY A 200 -12.93 10.96 -14.34
N LEU A 201 -12.73 11.72 -13.25
CA LEU A 201 -13.22 13.10 -13.15
C LEU A 201 -12.62 14.02 -14.21
N PHE A 202 -11.31 13.87 -14.50
CA PHE A 202 -10.64 14.62 -15.55
C PHE A 202 -11.24 14.32 -16.93
N LEU A 203 -11.42 13.05 -17.29
CA LEU A 203 -12.00 12.65 -18.58
C LEU A 203 -13.44 13.16 -18.74
N VAL A 204 -14.27 13.07 -17.69
CA VAL A 204 -15.63 13.62 -17.73
C VAL A 204 -15.62 15.14 -17.89
N SER A 205 -14.72 15.84 -17.18
CA SER A 205 -14.58 17.29 -17.27
C SER A 205 -14.08 17.73 -18.65
N ALA A 206 -13.07 17.05 -19.19
CA ALA A 206 -12.53 17.29 -20.53
C ALA A 206 -13.57 17.00 -21.62
N GLY A 207 -14.32 15.90 -21.49
CA GLY A 207 -15.44 15.58 -22.37
C GLY A 207 -16.52 16.66 -22.35
N ARG A 208 -16.97 17.07 -21.14
CA ARG A 208 -17.96 18.16 -20.99
C ARG A 208 -17.47 19.47 -21.59
N TRP A 209 -16.21 19.84 -21.34
CA TRP A 209 -15.59 21.03 -21.92
C TRP A 209 -15.60 20.96 -23.46
N TRP A 210 -15.23 19.81 -24.04
CA TRP A 210 -15.27 19.61 -25.48
C TRP A 210 -16.69 19.70 -26.05
N PHE A 211 -17.69 19.07 -25.40
CA PHE A 211 -19.09 19.15 -25.82
C PHE A 211 -19.65 20.57 -25.79
N ARG A 212 -19.24 21.40 -24.81
CA ARG A 212 -19.62 22.81 -24.73
C ARG A 212 -18.92 23.65 -25.80
N ASN A 213 -17.62 23.44 -26.04
CA ASN A 213 -16.81 24.33 -26.89
C ASN A 213 -16.68 23.88 -28.35
N ARG A 214 -17.24 22.73 -28.73
CA ARG A 214 -17.20 22.26 -30.12
C ARG A 214 -17.90 23.28 -31.06
N PRO A 215 -17.43 23.43 -32.31
CA PRO A 215 -18.07 24.32 -33.28
C PRO A 215 -19.55 24.02 -33.47
N ARG A 216 -20.36 25.07 -33.60
CA ARG A 216 -21.80 24.97 -33.85
C ARG A 216 -22.19 25.77 -35.07
N TYR A 217 -23.25 25.34 -35.71
CA TYR A 217 -23.79 25.95 -36.92
C TYR A 217 -25.25 26.34 -36.68
N CYS A 218 -25.61 27.51 -37.19
CA CYS A 218 -26.95 28.04 -37.05
C CYS A 218 -27.98 27.17 -37.79
N PRO A 219 -29.15 26.87 -37.19
CA PRO A 219 -30.20 26.09 -37.85
C PRO A 219 -30.86 26.84 -39.02
N VAL A 220 -30.75 28.18 -39.07
CA VAL A 220 -31.38 29.02 -40.09
C VAL A 220 -30.51 29.15 -41.34
N ASP A 221 -29.26 29.59 -41.20
CA ASP A 221 -28.38 29.94 -42.32
C ASP A 221 -27.09 29.10 -42.41
N ARG A 222 -26.91 28.14 -41.49
CA ARG A 222 -25.75 27.24 -41.39
C ARG A 222 -24.41 27.93 -41.19
N ASN A 223 -24.37 29.22 -40.84
CA ASN A 223 -23.13 29.89 -40.47
C ASN A 223 -22.63 29.41 -39.10
N LYS A 224 -21.31 29.51 -38.89
CA LYS A 224 -20.68 29.17 -37.62
C LYS A 224 -21.14 30.15 -36.54
N MET A 225 -21.65 29.62 -35.43
CA MET A 225 -22.08 30.42 -34.29
C MET A 225 -20.91 30.71 -33.35
N ILE A 226 -21.01 31.82 -32.62
CA ILE A 226 -20.05 32.25 -31.61
C ILE A 226 -20.73 32.13 -30.26
N ARG A 227 -20.04 31.54 -29.26
CA ARG A 227 -20.53 31.58 -27.88
C ARG A 227 -20.27 32.96 -27.31
N LEU A 228 -21.30 33.56 -26.75
CA LEU A 228 -21.17 34.84 -26.05
C LEU A 228 -20.37 34.66 -24.75
N THR A 229 -19.91 35.78 -24.20
CA THR A 229 -19.29 35.82 -22.87
C THR A 229 -20.37 36.06 -21.83
N GLU A 230 -20.25 35.51 -20.63
CA GLU A 230 -21.17 35.69 -19.48
C GLU A 230 -21.82 37.09 -19.40
N GLN A 231 -21.04 38.16 -19.52
CA GLN A 231 -21.52 39.55 -19.44
C GLN A 231 -22.51 39.96 -20.55
N LEU A 232 -22.38 39.33 -21.72
CA LEU A 232 -23.24 39.55 -22.89
C LEU A 232 -24.40 38.54 -22.91
N GLU A 233 -24.26 37.41 -22.23
CA GLU A 233 -25.28 36.35 -22.16
C GLU A 233 -26.50 36.82 -21.37
N ASP A 234 -26.30 37.57 -20.27
CA ASP A 234 -27.36 38.13 -19.42
C ASP A 234 -28.45 38.88 -20.21
N ALA A 235 -28.09 39.55 -21.30
CA ALA A 235 -29.04 40.29 -22.15
C ALA A 235 -30.04 39.37 -22.88
N HIS A 236 -29.71 38.08 -23.01
CA HIS A 236 -30.53 37.06 -23.68
C HIS A 236 -31.23 36.10 -22.70
N LEU A 237 -30.87 36.14 -21.42
CA LEU A 237 -31.44 35.28 -20.39
C LEU A 237 -32.59 35.97 -19.66
N ASP A 238 -33.62 35.20 -19.31
CA ASP A 238 -34.70 35.69 -18.45
C ASP A 238 -34.26 35.79 -16.97
N ASP A 239 -35.02 36.52 -16.13
CA ASP A 239 -34.68 36.74 -14.71
C ASP A 239 -34.56 35.44 -13.89
N GLY A 240 -35.32 34.40 -14.27
CA GLY A 240 -35.26 33.08 -13.64
C GLY A 240 -33.99 32.32 -14.02
N GLN A 241 -33.58 32.40 -15.28
CA GLN A 241 -32.33 31.83 -15.79
C GLN A 241 -31.12 32.52 -15.17
N GLN A 242 -31.10 33.85 -15.13
CA GLN A 242 -30.05 34.63 -14.44
C GLN A 242 -29.98 34.27 -12.95
N THR A 243 -31.14 34.05 -12.30
CA THR A 243 -31.17 33.58 -10.92
C THR A 243 -30.62 32.15 -10.77
N GLU A 244 -30.91 31.25 -11.72
CA GLU A 244 -30.35 29.89 -11.72
C GLU A 244 -28.82 29.89 -11.84
N GLU A 245 -28.24 30.79 -12.64
CA GLU A 245 -26.79 30.98 -12.81
C GLU A 245 -26.13 31.59 -11.59
N ARG A 246 -26.72 32.65 -11.03
CA ARG A 246 -26.27 33.26 -9.77
C ARG A 246 -26.18 32.24 -8.64
N LEU A 247 -27.14 31.31 -8.59
CA LEU A 247 -27.14 30.21 -7.62
C LEU A 247 -26.25 29.03 -8.02
N LYS A 248 -25.69 29.02 -9.23
CA LYS A 248 -24.91 27.89 -9.82
C LYS A 248 -25.72 26.59 -9.90
N SER A 249 -27.03 26.73 -10.08
CA SER A 249 -27.97 25.61 -10.17
C SER A 249 -28.08 25.04 -11.59
N LYS A 250 -28.05 25.95 -12.56
CA LYS A 250 -27.78 25.73 -13.97
C LYS A 250 -26.81 26.80 -14.45
N ASP A 251 -26.23 26.53 -15.60
CA ASP A 251 -25.24 27.34 -16.29
C ASP A 251 -25.70 27.35 -17.76
N TYR A 252 -25.96 28.52 -18.33
CA TYR A 252 -26.48 28.66 -19.68
C TYR A 252 -25.37 29.14 -20.63
N ASP A 253 -25.17 28.42 -21.73
CA ASP A 253 -24.35 28.93 -22.84
C ASP A 253 -25.28 29.57 -23.87
N VAL A 254 -25.01 30.82 -24.26
CA VAL A 254 -25.74 31.51 -25.34
C VAL A 254 -24.88 31.56 -26.60
N TRP A 255 -25.46 31.09 -27.69
CA TRP A 255 -24.82 31.06 -29.00
C TRP A 255 -25.51 32.04 -29.91
N ASP A 256 -24.74 32.99 -30.43
CA ASP A 256 -25.20 34.00 -31.37
C ASP A 256 -24.71 33.69 -32.79
N CYS A 257 -25.58 33.93 -33.76
CA CYS A 257 -25.25 33.87 -35.17
C CYS A 257 -25.05 35.28 -35.72
N PRO A 258 -23.82 35.67 -36.12
CA PRO A 258 -23.52 37.06 -36.52
C PRO A 258 -24.16 37.48 -37.84
N ASN A 259 -24.74 36.55 -38.61
CA ASN A 259 -25.28 36.82 -39.95
C ASN A 259 -26.81 36.93 -39.98
N CYS A 260 -27.53 36.23 -39.11
CA CYS A 260 -28.99 36.24 -39.06
C CYS A 260 -29.59 36.60 -37.70
N ASN A 261 -28.75 36.98 -36.72
CA ASN A 261 -29.13 37.33 -35.34
C ASN A 261 -29.94 36.22 -34.62
N HIS A 262 -29.81 34.97 -35.08
CA HIS A 262 -30.43 33.83 -34.42
C HIS A 262 -29.64 33.45 -33.16
N VAL A 263 -30.36 33.32 -32.04
CA VAL A 263 -29.79 32.98 -30.74
C VAL A 263 -30.28 31.62 -30.27
N THR A 264 -29.35 30.78 -29.82
CA THR A 264 -29.62 29.49 -29.19
C THR A 264 -29.14 29.50 -27.75
N ILE A 265 -30.03 29.23 -26.80
CA ILE A 265 -29.73 29.16 -25.36
C ILE A 265 -29.72 27.70 -24.93
N GLU A 266 -28.64 27.24 -24.31
CA GLU A 266 -28.53 25.86 -23.80
C GLU A 266 -28.22 25.83 -22.30
N GLY A 267 -29.11 25.22 -21.51
CA GLY A 267 -28.96 25.12 -20.06
C GLY A 267 -28.35 23.79 -19.60
N TYR A 268 -27.27 23.87 -18.85
CA TYR A 268 -26.55 22.74 -18.25
C TYR A 268 -26.74 22.69 -16.74
N ARG A 269 -27.08 21.52 -16.20
CA ARG A 269 -27.19 21.35 -14.74
C ARG A 269 -25.80 21.45 -14.08
N GLY A 270 -25.74 22.18 -12.96
CA GLY A 270 -24.57 22.19 -12.09
C GLY A 270 -24.39 20.82 -11.43
N TRP A 271 -23.19 20.23 -11.52
CA TRP A 271 -22.91 18.86 -11.08
C TRP A 271 -23.16 18.65 -9.58
N PHE A 272 -22.90 19.69 -8.76
CA PHE A 272 -23.01 19.63 -7.30
C PHE A 272 -24.07 20.58 -6.73
N SER A 273 -24.97 21.08 -7.58
CA SER A 273 -26.07 21.93 -7.15
C SER A 273 -27.02 21.14 -6.25
N ARG A 274 -27.30 21.68 -5.07
CA ARG A 274 -28.33 21.16 -4.16
C ARG A 274 -29.72 21.73 -4.44
N MET A 275 -29.84 22.63 -5.42
CA MET A 275 -31.07 23.37 -5.68
C MET A 275 -32.04 22.51 -6.50
N GLY A 276 -33.28 22.48 -6.02
CA GLY A 276 -34.40 21.80 -6.65
C GLY A 276 -35.17 22.71 -7.60
N GLY A 277 -36.02 22.11 -8.44
CA GLY A 277 -37.00 22.85 -9.23
C GLY A 277 -38.11 23.40 -8.33
N CYS A 278 -38.43 24.68 -8.48
CA CYS A 278 -39.58 25.28 -7.84
C CYS A 278 -40.87 24.82 -8.53
N ARG A 279 -41.89 24.46 -7.75
CA ARG A 279 -43.20 24.06 -8.28
C ARG A 279 -43.99 25.21 -8.90
N SER A 280 -43.71 26.45 -8.48
CA SER A 280 -44.48 27.64 -8.84
C SER A 280 -43.92 28.31 -10.10
N CYS A 281 -42.59 28.46 -10.19
CA CYS A 281 -41.93 29.09 -11.34
C CYS A 281 -41.13 28.13 -12.24
N GLY A 282 -41.00 26.84 -11.88
CA GLY A 282 -40.28 25.84 -12.69
C GLY A 282 -38.74 25.92 -12.66
N TYR A 283 -38.16 27.08 -12.36
CA TYR A 283 -36.71 27.27 -12.25
C TYR A 283 -36.07 26.48 -11.09
N LYS A 284 -34.79 26.10 -11.23
CA LYS A 284 -33.98 25.36 -10.25
C LYS A 284 -33.43 26.23 -9.13
N THR A 285 -34.30 27.02 -8.52
CA THR A 285 -33.93 28.02 -7.52
C THR A 285 -34.43 27.66 -6.11
N LEU A 286 -34.88 26.41 -5.92
CA LEU A 286 -35.45 25.94 -4.65
C LEU A 286 -34.37 25.42 -3.71
N GLN A 287 -34.17 26.08 -2.57
CA GLN A 287 -33.38 25.59 -1.45
C GLN A 287 -34.27 24.88 -0.43
N GLY A 288 -33.75 23.86 0.26
CA GLY A 288 -34.46 23.17 1.33
C GLY A 288 -33.60 23.08 2.58
N ASP A 289 -34.05 23.73 3.65
CA ASP A 289 -33.40 23.70 4.96
C ASP A 289 -34.06 22.63 5.84
N THR A 290 -33.25 21.76 6.45
CA THR A 290 -33.75 20.60 7.18
C THR A 290 -33.71 20.82 8.68
N THR A 291 -34.85 20.64 9.33
CA THR A 291 -34.98 20.60 10.80
C THR A 291 -35.34 19.20 11.25
N ILE A 292 -34.55 18.60 12.14
CA ILE A 292 -34.89 17.30 12.73
C ILE A 292 -35.93 17.52 13.83
N LEU A 293 -37.10 16.91 13.69
CA LEU A 293 -38.15 16.95 14.70
C LEU A 293 -37.98 15.83 15.73
N ILE A 294 -37.66 14.62 15.24
CA ILE A 294 -37.44 13.43 16.04
C ILE A 294 -36.21 12.70 15.52
N HIS A 295 -35.24 12.42 16.38
CA HIS A 295 -34.03 11.69 16.00
C HIS A 295 -34.32 10.19 15.80
N ALA A 296 -33.78 9.62 14.73
CA ALA A 296 -33.83 8.16 14.51
C ALA A 296 -32.90 7.43 15.47
N THR A 297 -33.36 6.30 16.00
CA THR A 297 -32.58 5.39 16.84
C THR A 297 -32.32 4.08 16.08
N THR A 298 -31.72 3.08 16.73
CA THR A 298 -31.61 1.72 16.18
C THR A 298 -32.94 0.96 16.21
N SER A 299 -33.87 1.38 17.08
CA SER A 299 -35.19 0.73 17.28
C SER A 299 -36.38 1.52 16.71
N SER A 300 -36.23 2.82 16.44
CA SER A 300 -37.30 3.69 15.94
C SER A 300 -36.84 4.59 14.80
N THR A 301 -37.76 4.89 13.88
CA THR A 301 -37.56 5.89 12.84
C THR A 301 -37.58 7.30 13.42
N GLY A 302 -36.92 8.22 12.74
CA GLY A 302 -36.98 9.65 13.06
C GLY A 302 -37.93 10.39 12.13
N LEU A 303 -38.12 11.68 12.38
CA LEU A 303 -38.93 12.58 11.57
C LEU A 303 -38.16 13.89 11.37
N LYS A 304 -38.13 14.40 10.13
CA LYS A 304 -37.58 15.72 9.80
C LYS A 304 -38.61 16.55 9.06
N ARG A 305 -38.60 17.86 9.29
CA ARG A 305 -39.27 18.86 8.45
C ARG A 305 -38.23 19.48 7.51
N ILE A 306 -38.58 19.62 6.24
CA ILE A 306 -37.78 20.35 5.26
C ILE A 306 -38.57 21.59 4.89
N ASP A 307 -38.00 22.75 5.18
CA ASP A 307 -38.56 24.06 4.88
C ASP A 307 -37.95 24.53 3.56
N TYR A 308 -38.78 24.62 2.52
CA TYR A 308 -38.37 24.97 1.17
C TYR A 308 -38.57 26.46 0.89
N HIS A 309 -37.59 27.08 0.23
CA HIS A 309 -37.59 28.48 -0.16
C HIS A 309 -37.09 28.62 -1.60
N CYS A 310 -37.89 29.25 -2.46
CA CYS A 310 -37.50 29.60 -3.82
C CYS A 310 -36.84 30.98 -3.84
N HIS A 311 -35.60 31.05 -4.34
CA HIS A 311 -34.82 32.30 -4.42
C HIS A 311 -35.19 33.20 -5.61
N HIS A 312 -36.09 32.77 -6.48
CA HIS A 312 -36.58 33.58 -7.61
C HIS A 312 -38.00 34.11 -7.35
N CYS A 313 -39.00 33.25 -7.24
CA CYS A 313 -40.40 33.68 -7.04
C CYS A 313 -40.83 33.80 -5.57
N ALA A 314 -39.92 33.60 -4.61
CA ALA A 314 -40.18 33.66 -3.17
C ALA A 314 -41.23 32.66 -2.62
N ASP A 315 -41.67 31.66 -3.40
CA ASP A 315 -42.55 30.57 -2.92
C ASP A 315 -41.90 29.82 -1.75
N LYS A 316 -42.71 29.53 -0.72
CA LYS A 316 -42.30 28.88 0.53
C LYS A 316 -43.28 27.79 0.89
N TYR A 317 -42.77 26.62 1.27
CA TYR A 317 -43.59 25.53 1.79
C TYR A 317 -42.74 24.58 2.63
N SER A 318 -43.39 23.76 3.46
CA SER A 318 -42.71 22.77 4.27
C SER A 318 -43.24 21.37 4.00
N ALA A 319 -42.38 20.36 4.15
CA ALA A 319 -42.76 18.96 4.05
C ALA A 319 -42.07 18.14 5.13
N THR A 320 -42.80 17.20 5.73
CA THR A 320 -42.24 16.24 6.68
C THR A 320 -41.81 14.96 5.98
N LYS A 321 -40.61 14.46 6.31
CA LYS A 321 -40.07 13.19 5.82
C LYS A 321 -39.57 12.32 6.96
N THR A 322 -39.77 11.01 6.84
CA THR A 322 -39.28 10.01 7.79
C THR A 322 -37.78 9.79 7.62
N ILE A 323 -37.04 9.69 8.73
CA ILE A 323 -35.63 9.32 8.77
C ILE A 323 -35.52 7.82 9.08
N PRO A 324 -34.79 7.03 8.28
CA PRO A 324 -34.60 5.60 8.55
C PRO A 324 -33.77 5.35 9.83
N LYS A 325 -33.96 4.18 10.44
CA LYS A 325 -33.23 3.72 11.65
C LYS A 325 -31.71 3.57 11.39
N LYS A 326 -30.89 3.72 12.43
CA LYS A 326 -29.41 3.61 12.34
C LYS A 326 -28.94 2.14 12.29
N SER A 327 -27.84 1.86 11.57
CA SER A 327 -27.14 0.56 11.53
C SER A 327 -25.80 0.60 12.29
N SER A 328 -25.31 -0.54 12.79
CA SER A 328 -24.04 -0.67 13.55
C SER A 328 -22.94 -1.35 12.71
N SER A 329 -21.77 -0.75 12.58
CA SER A 329 -20.56 -1.41 12.05
C SER A 329 -19.29 -0.96 12.81
N SER A 330 -18.39 -1.91 13.05
CA SER A 330 -17.14 -1.76 13.82
C SER A 330 -15.91 -1.98 12.94
N SER A 331 -14.91 -1.11 13.00
CA SER A 331 -13.59 -1.30 12.36
C SER A 331 -12.46 -1.01 13.35
N SER A 332 -11.50 -1.94 13.41
CA SER A 332 -10.31 -1.92 14.27
C SER A 332 -9.06 -1.60 13.45
N SER A 333 -8.22 -0.67 13.92
CA SER A 333 -6.92 -0.31 13.35
C SER A 333 -5.78 -0.78 14.25
N SER A 334 -4.66 -1.20 13.65
CA SER A 334 -3.42 -1.52 14.37
C SER A 334 -2.23 -0.80 13.72
N SER A 335 -1.46 -0.07 14.54
CA SER A 335 -0.23 0.63 14.19
C SER A 335 1.01 -0.23 14.48
N PHE A 336 2.08 -0.06 13.69
CA PHE A 336 3.41 -0.63 13.96
C PHE A 336 4.50 0.43 13.73
N GLY A 337 5.51 0.44 14.61
CA GLY A 337 6.72 1.26 14.56
C GLY A 337 7.97 0.40 14.34
N GLY A 338 9.00 0.97 13.70
CA GLY A 338 10.26 0.29 13.36
C GLY A 338 11.50 1.03 13.87
N GLY A 339 12.58 0.29 14.08
CA GLY A 339 13.92 0.79 14.43
C GLY A 339 15.01 -0.02 13.74
N SER A 340 16.11 0.65 13.37
CA SER A 340 17.19 0.15 12.49
C SER A 340 18.53 0.02 13.23
N SER A 341 19.41 -0.92 12.87
CA SER A 341 20.84 -0.90 13.27
C SER A 341 21.79 -1.63 12.28
N SER A 342 22.66 -0.82 11.66
CA SER A 342 24.08 -0.93 11.22
C SER A 342 24.78 -2.23 10.73
N GLY A 343 24.11 -3.34 10.43
CA GLY A 343 24.71 -4.48 9.71
C GLY A 343 24.18 -4.59 8.26
N GLY A 344 24.99 -5.06 7.31
CA GLY A 344 24.49 -5.44 5.97
C GLY A 344 23.42 -6.54 6.09
N GLY A 345 22.38 -6.54 5.27
CA GLY A 345 21.25 -7.48 5.34
C GLY A 345 19.98 -6.92 6.00
N ALA A 346 18.98 -7.78 6.18
CA ALA A 346 17.67 -7.39 6.72
C ALA A 346 17.12 -8.45 7.68
N SER A 347 16.39 -8.00 8.70
CA SER A 347 15.74 -8.84 9.70
C SER A 347 14.22 -8.70 9.66
N GLY A 348 13.53 -9.75 10.08
CA GLY A 348 12.09 -9.77 10.24
C GLY A 348 11.67 -10.59 11.44
N SER A 349 10.57 -10.20 12.08
CA SER A 349 9.87 -10.98 13.09
C SER A 349 8.42 -11.17 12.69
N TRP A 350 7.83 -12.32 13.03
CA TRP A 350 6.43 -12.61 12.74
C TRP A 350 5.63 -12.90 13.98
#